data_AF-A0A151STH3-F1
#
_entry.id   AF-A0A151STH3-F1
#
_cell.length_a   1.000
_cell.length_b   1.000
_cell.length_c   1.000
_cell.angle_alpha   90.00
_cell.angle_beta   90.00
_cell.angle_gamma   90.00
#
_symmetry.space_group_name_H-M   'P 1'
#
loop_
_entity.id
_entity.type
_entity.pdbx_description
1 polymer ?
#
loop_
_entity_poly.entity_id
_entity_poly.type
_entity_poly.pdbx_seq_one_letter_code
_entity_poly.pdbx_strand_id
1 'polypeptide(L)'
;MSASLLPIPIPMAITHLTHQSDFQALASPYGDDGYISICGYGSLLSETSARSTFPDLLNFRNARLTGFRRLFTAVGGLFFRNGVANIKTQDSLLNGEIIVVTVFEIKKTEIPAFIEREREYRFLAVVPESLDGKPFPNPAVLCASYTDEEFFKFRCTEGREKYFEQFEEYKIHKIWRDDVLPCRVYLRHCVLAAKGHGDEVYNNFLDHTFLGDRRTTIRQYFEKVGTNIMEEEPPESLKTRYGG
;
A
#
# COMPACT_ATOMS: atom_id res chain seq x y z
N MET A 1 -20.50 -26.74 31.21
CA MET A 1 -19.83 -25.43 31.08
C MET A 1 -20.18 -24.88 29.71
N SER A 2 -20.64 -23.63 29.60
CA SER A 2 -20.94 -23.04 28.29
C SER A 2 -19.69 -22.40 27.71
N ALA A 3 -19.32 -22.76 26.48
CA ALA A 3 -18.25 -22.07 25.77
C ALA A 3 -18.79 -20.73 25.26
N SER A 4 -18.29 -19.63 25.81
CA SER A 4 -18.60 -18.30 25.28
C SER A 4 -17.99 -18.15 23.89
N LEU A 5 -18.81 -18.28 22.85
CA LEU A 5 -18.46 -17.82 21.52
C LEU A 5 -18.14 -16.34 21.61
N LEU A 6 -16.86 -15.98 21.45
CA LEU A 6 -16.46 -14.59 21.30
C LEU A 6 -17.23 -14.01 20.09
N PRO A 7 -17.77 -12.79 20.18
CA PRO A 7 -18.48 -12.20 19.06
C PRO A 7 -17.53 -12.11 17.86
N ILE A 8 -17.94 -12.71 16.74
CA ILE A 8 -17.26 -12.55 15.46
C ILE A 8 -17.19 -11.04 15.21
N PRO A 9 -16.00 -10.45 14.93
CA PRO A 9 -15.89 -9.03 14.66
C PRO A 9 -16.85 -8.64 13.55
N ILE A 10 -17.82 -7.76 13.86
CA ILE A 10 -18.68 -7.16 12.84
C ILE A 10 -17.73 -6.45 11.87
N PRO A 11 -17.79 -6.73 10.55
CA PRO A 11 -16.93 -6.04 9.60
C PRO A 11 -17.12 -4.53 9.75
N MET A 12 -16.04 -3.80 10.01
CA MET A 12 -16.09 -2.33 9.94
C MET A 12 -16.64 -1.93 8.58
N ALA A 13 -17.59 -1.00 8.57
CA ALA A 13 -18.21 -0.52 7.34
C ALA A 13 -17.17 0.24 6.50
N ILE A 14 -16.49 -0.48 5.60
CA ILE A 14 -15.48 0.07 4.70
C ILE A 14 -16.15 1.10 3.80
N THR A 15 -15.85 2.38 4.02
CA THR A 15 -16.38 3.46 3.20
C THR A 15 -15.43 3.68 2.02
N HIS A 16 -15.94 3.57 0.80
CA HIS A 16 -15.18 3.92 -0.40
C HIS A 16 -15.13 5.44 -0.58
N LEU A 17 -13.99 5.96 -1.02
CA LEU A 17 -13.79 7.36 -1.39
C LEU A 17 -13.58 7.42 -2.90
N THR A 18 -14.45 8.12 -3.62
CA THR A 18 -14.47 8.17 -5.10
C THR A 18 -14.32 9.57 -5.67
N HIS A 19 -14.63 10.60 -4.88
CA HIS A 19 -14.54 12.01 -5.23
C HIS A 19 -13.70 12.79 -4.21
N GLN A 20 -13.10 13.90 -4.62
CA GLN A 20 -12.25 14.72 -3.74
C GLN A 20 -13.00 15.25 -2.49
N SER A 21 -14.32 15.46 -2.62
CA SER A 21 -15.24 15.76 -1.51
C SER A 21 -15.15 14.76 -0.35
N ASP A 22 -14.94 13.49 -0.68
CA ASP A 22 -15.05 12.39 0.28
C ASP A 22 -13.81 12.39 1.20
N PHE A 23 -12.65 12.74 0.64
CA PHE A 23 -11.42 13.01 1.38
C PHE A 23 -11.55 14.29 2.22
N GLN A 24 -12.16 15.35 1.67
CA GLN A 24 -12.40 16.60 2.40
C GLN A 24 -13.32 16.39 3.61
N ALA A 25 -14.28 15.46 3.53
CA ALA A 25 -15.17 15.08 4.63
C ALA A 25 -14.48 14.26 5.75
N LEU A 26 -13.34 13.61 5.46
CA LEU A 26 -12.49 12.96 6.47
C LEU A 26 -11.50 13.91 7.16
N ALA A 27 -11.36 15.14 6.66
CA ALA A 27 -10.34 16.05 7.14
C ALA A 27 -10.69 16.61 8.53
N SER A 28 -9.68 16.71 9.39
CA SER A 28 -9.80 17.30 10.72
C SER A 28 -10.43 18.71 10.65
N PRO A 29 -11.42 19.03 11.51
CA PRO A 29 -12.01 20.37 11.60
C PRO A 29 -11.11 21.37 12.36
N TYR A 30 -9.98 20.92 12.90
CA TYR A 30 -9.07 21.75 13.69
C TYR A 30 -7.96 22.35 12.80
N GLY A 31 -7.93 23.69 12.72
CA GLY A 31 -6.98 24.46 11.92
C GLY A 31 -7.50 24.77 10.50
N ASP A 32 -7.24 25.99 10.02
CA ASP A 32 -7.83 26.51 8.77
C ASP A 32 -7.45 25.68 7.53
N ASP A 33 -6.22 25.17 7.47
CA ASP A 33 -5.74 24.30 6.37
C ASP A 33 -6.48 22.95 6.32
N GLY A 34 -6.72 22.35 7.50
CA GLY A 34 -7.21 20.99 7.69
C GLY A 34 -6.29 19.86 7.17
N TYR A 35 -6.34 18.72 7.84
CA TYR A 35 -5.45 17.58 7.57
C TYR A 35 -6.24 16.27 7.44
N ILE A 36 -5.82 15.39 6.52
CA ILE A 36 -6.29 13.99 6.45
C ILE A 36 -5.17 13.03 6.85
N SER A 37 -5.53 11.93 7.53
CA SER A 37 -4.60 10.84 7.81
C SER A 37 -4.50 9.85 6.63
N ILE A 38 -3.31 9.36 6.32
CA ILE A 38 -2.99 8.41 5.24
C ILE A 38 -2.32 7.17 5.83
N CYS A 39 -2.71 5.97 5.38
CA CYS A 39 -2.10 4.69 5.78
C CYS A 39 -1.02 4.22 4.78
N GLY A 40 0.24 4.21 5.20
CA GLY A 40 1.38 3.71 4.43
C GLY A 40 1.71 2.25 4.72
N TYR A 41 1.65 1.38 3.71
CA TYR A 41 1.91 -0.07 3.87
C TYR A 41 2.97 -0.65 2.91
N GLY A 42 3.34 0.08 1.86
CA GLY A 42 4.44 -0.24 0.95
C GLY A 42 5.59 0.75 1.13
N SER A 43 6.02 1.41 0.05
CA SER A 43 7.05 2.47 0.12
C SER A 43 6.77 3.58 1.15
N LEU A 44 5.50 3.91 1.41
CA LEU A 44 5.07 4.88 2.41
C LEU A 44 5.34 4.44 3.88
N LEU A 45 5.87 3.25 4.13
CA LEU A 45 6.51 2.89 5.40
C LEU A 45 7.78 3.73 5.66
N SER A 46 8.47 4.18 4.61
CA SER A 46 9.64 5.06 4.70
C SER A 46 9.17 6.51 4.71
N GLU A 47 9.47 7.26 5.78
CA GLU A 47 9.12 8.67 5.89
C GLU A 47 9.75 9.50 4.77
N THR A 48 10.99 9.17 4.37
CA THR A 48 11.67 9.77 3.21
C THR A 48 10.87 9.61 1.92
N SER A 49 10.35 8.40 1.67
CA SER A 49 9.53 8.08 0.48
C SER A 49 8.11 8.66 0.55
N ALA A 50 7.64 9.07 1.74
CA ALA A 50 6.42 9.84 1.91
C ALA A 50 6.68 11.35 1.71
N ARG A 51 7.74 11.91 2.30
CA ARG A 51 8.17 13.31 2.13
C ARG A 51 8.60 13.64 0.70
N SER A 52 8.97 12.65 -0.12
CA SER A 52 9.15 12.83 -1.57
C SER A 52 7.85 13.14 -2.35
N THR A 53 6.70 13.23 -1.68
CA THR A 53 5.43 13.72 -2.26
C THR A 53 4.69 14.65 -1.30
N PHE A 54 4.88 14.49 0.01
CA PHE A 54 4.26 15.31 1.06
C PHE A 54 5.34 15.91 1.97
N PRO A 55 6.10 16.93 1.52
CA PRO A 55 7.28 17.42 2.25
C PRO A 55 6.96 17.87 3.67
N ASP A 56 5.78 18.46 3.86
CA ASP A 56 5.28 19.04 5.11
C ASP A 56 4.55 18.02 6.02
N LEU A 57 4.55 16.72 5.70
CA LEU A 57 3.73 15.74 6.42
C LEU A 57 3.98 15.75 7.94
N LEU A 58 2.92 15.48 8.70
CA LEU A 58 2.92 15.54 10.16
C LEU A 58 2.63 14.17 10.79
N ASN A 59 3.00 14.04 12.07
CA ASN A 59 2.57 12.96 12.96
C ASN A 59 2.82 11.53 12.44
N PHE A 60 3.92 11.31 11.69
CA PHE A 60 4.31 10.00 11.16
C PHE A 60 4.52 8.99 12.31
N ARG A 61 3.69 7.94 12.35
CA ARG A 61 3.59 6.99 13.47
C ARG A 61 3.19 5.59 13.01
N ASN A 62 3.47 4.56 13.80
CA ASN A 62 3.03 3.20 13.50
C ASN A 62 1.61 2.92 14.05
N ALA A 63 0.86 2.11 13.31
CA ALA A 63 -0.50 1.68 13.62
C ALA A 63 -0.73 0.25 13.09
N ARG A 64 -1.75 -0.44 13.57
CA ARG A 64 -2.21 -1.72 13.02
C ARG A 64 -3.54 -1.55 12.27
N LEU A 65 -3.74 -2.41 11.26
CA LEU A 65 -5.01 -2.57 10.54
C LEU A 65 -5.41 -4.04 10.54
N THR A 66 -6.56 -4.31 11.16
CA THR A 66 -7.16 -5.65 11.29
C THR A 66 -8.08 -5.93 10.10
N GLY A 67 -8.00 -7.13 9.52
CA GLY A 67 -8.81 -7.57 8.37
C GLY A 67 -8.16 -7.32 6.99
N PHE A 68 -6.91 -6.87 6.95
CA PHE A 68 -6.16 -6.56 5.72
C PHE A 68 -4.91 -7.43 5.59
N ARG A 69 -4.40 -7.58 4.35
CA ARG A 69 -3.18 -8.34 4.02
C ARG A 69 -2.42 -7.61 2.93
N ARG A 70 -1.08 -7.53 3.01
CA ARG A 70 -0.24 -6.96 1.94
C ARG A 70 0.06 -8.00 0.86
N LEU A 71 -0.09 -7.61 -0.41
CA LEU A 71 0.11 -8.48 -1.57
C LEU A 71 0.94 -7.75 -2.64
N PHE A 72 1.98 -8.39 -3.15
CA PHE A 72 2.74 -7.89 -4.31
C PHE A 72 2.11 -8.36 -5.62
N THR A 73 0.99 -7.74 -6.01
CA THR A 73 0.21 -8.07 -7.23
C THR A 73 0.11 -6.91 -8.23
N ALA A 74 0.49 -5.70 -7.85
CA ALA A 74 0.29 -4.49 -8.66
C ALA A 74 1.43 -4.27 -9.67
N VAL A 75 1.09 -4.36 -10.94
CA VAL A 75 2.02 -4.27 -12.09
C VAL A 75 1.96 -2.84 -12.65
N GLY A 76 2.24 -1.88 -11.74
CA GLY A 76 2.11 -0.45 -12.00
C GLY A 76 3.21 0.12 -12.89
N GLY A 77 2.86 1.09 -13.73
CA GLY A 77 3.73 1.65 -14.76
C GLY A 77 5.05 2.24 -14.26
N LEU A 78 5.08 2.71 -13.01
CA LEU A 78 6.27 3.26 -12.37
C LEU A 78 7.43 2.25 -12.27
N PHE A 79 7.15 0.94 -12.23
CA PHE A 79 8.19 -0.10 -12.18
C PHE A 79 8.74 -0.48 -13.56
N PHE A 80 7.95 -0.32 -14.62
CA PHE A 80 8.34 -0.68 -15.99
C PHE A 80 8.98 0.48 -16.74
N ARG A 81 8.47 1.71 -16.58
CA ARG A 81 9.13 2.94 -17.05
C ARG A 81 10.54 3.16 -16.50
N ASN A 82 10.93 2.43 -15.46
CA ASN A 82 12.28 2.44 -14.87
C ASN A 82 13.01 1.08 -15.00
N GLY A 83 12.43 0.08 -15.68
CA GLY A 83 13.11 -1.17 -16.06
C GLY A 83 13.31 -2.26 -14.97
N VAL A 84 12.44 -2.35 -13.95
CA VAL A 84 12.77 -3.07 -12.69
C VAL A 84 11.86 -4.26 -12.31
N ALA A 85 11.08 -4.85 -13.23
CA ALA A 85 10.04 -5.85 -12.88
C ALA A 85 9.93 -7.08 -13.82
N ASN A 86 9.39 -8.20 -13.30
CA ASN A 86 9.34 -9.54 -13.93
C ASN A 86 8.08 -10.36 -13.48
N ILE A 87 7.56 -11.29 -14.30
CA ILE A 87 6.11 -11.65 -14.36
C ILE A 87 5.82 -13.18 -14.51
N LYS A 88 5.15 -13.87 -13.55
CA LYS A 88 4.49 -15.23 -13.61
C LYS A 88 3.49 -15.59 -12.44
N THR A 89 2.28 -16.11 -12.77
CA THR A 89 1.15 -16.85 -12.05
C THR A 89 1.20 -17.25 -10.55
N GLN A 90 0.14 -17.43 -9.71
CA GLN A 90 -1.33 -17.04 -9.57
C GLN A 90 -1.80 -17.43 -8.11
N ASP A 91 -2.88 -17.00 -7.39
CA ASP A 91 -4.25 -16.47 -7.67
C ASP A 91 -4.84 -15.61 -6.47
N SER A 92 -6.16 -15.61 -6.11
CA SER A 92 -6.91 -14.56 -5.35
C SER A 92 -7.10 -14.65 -3.79
N LEU A 93 -7.87 -13.71 -3.17
CA LEU A 93 -7.87 -13.22 -1.75
C LEU A 93 -8.10 -14.22 -0.59
N LEU A 94 -7.62 -13.82 0.63
CA LEU A 94 -7.99 -14.38 1.94
C LEU A 94 -8.19 -13.28 3.01
N ASN A 95 -9.07 -13.54 3.99
CA ASN A 95 -9.40 -12.65 5.13
C ASN A 95 -8.57 -12.98 6.40
N GLY A 96 -8.48 -12.01 7.32
CA GLY A 96 -8.31 -12.29 8.76
C GLY A 96 -7.00 -11.88 9.43
N GLU A 97 -6.10 -11.19 8.75
CA GLU A 97 -4.78 -10.81 9.29
C GLU A 97 -4.71 -9.39 9.85
N ILE A 98 -3.62 -9.11 10.58
CA ILE A 98 -3.25 -7.79 11.09
C ILE A 98 -1.96 -7.36 10.37
N ILE A 99 -2.01 -6.23 9.66
CA ILE A 99 -0.82 -5.59 9.11
C ILE A 99 -0.46 -4.34 9.92
N VAL A 100 0.82 -4.17 10.21
CA VAL A 100 1.36 -2.92 10.75
C VAL A 100 1.65 -1.98 9.59
N VAL A 101 1.19 -0.74 9.72
CA VAL A 101 1.28 0.34 8.73
C VAL A 101 1.81 1.60 9.41
N THR A 102 2.36 2.51 8.62
CA THR A 102 2.53 3.90 9.06
C THR A 102 1.22 4.66 8.89
N VAL A 103 0.99 5.66 9.72
CA VAL A 103 -0.04 6.67 9.58
C VAL A 103 0.62 8.03 9.67
N PHE A 104 0.27 8.93 8.76
CA PHE A 104 0.75 10.31 8.74
C PHE A 104 -0.32 11.26 8.22
N GLU A 105 -0.16 12.55 8.48
CA GLU A 105 -1.13 13.57 8.12
C GLU A 105 -0.61 14.50 7.01
N ILE A 106 -1.45 14.74 6.00
CA ILE A 106 -1.20 15.66 4.88
C ILE A 106 -2.29 16.73 4.82
N LYS A 107 -1.96 17.92 4.29
CA LYS A 107 -2.87 19.05 4.17
C LYS A 107 -3.99 18.77 3.15
N LYS A 108 -5.17 19.38 3.30
CA LYS A 108 -6.25 19.29 2.29
C LYS A 108 -5.79 19.67 0.87
N THR A 109 -4.80 20.55 0.75
CA THR A 109 -4.19 21.00 -0.52
C THR A 109 -3.37 19.91 -1.21
N GLU A 110 -2.90 18.89 -0.49
CA GLU A 110 -2.08 17.78 -1.02
C GLU A 110 -2.92 16.60 -1.52
N ILE A 111 -4.24 16.61 -1.28
CA ILE A 111 -5.18 15.56 -1.72
C ILE A 111 -5.07 15.26 -3.24
N PRO A 112 -4.98 16.24 -4.16
CA PRO A 112 -4.79 15.95 -5.59
C PRO A 112 -3.50 15.18 -5.88
N ALA A 113 -2.39 15.55 -5.23
CA ALA A 113 -1.10 14.89 -5.40
C ALA A 113 -1.10 13.45 -4.86
N PHE A 114 -1.87 13.18 -3.80
CA PHE A 114 -2.10 11.80 -3.32
C PHE A 114 -2.95 10.98 -4.30
N ILE A 115 -4.04 11.57 -4.81
CA ILE A 115 -4.93 10.94 -5.81
C ILE A 115 -4.19 10.67 -7.13
N GLU A 116 -3.20 11.47 -7.50
CA GLU A 116 -2.30 11.24 -8.63
C GLU A 116 -1.21 10.19 -8.32
N ARG A 117 -0.52 10.28 -7.17
CA ARG A 117 0.55 9.34 -6.77
C ARG A 117 0.06 7.90 -6.74
N GLU A 118 -1.13 7.66 -6.21
CA GLU A 118 -1.73 6.34 -6.02
C GLU A 118 -2.86 6.09 -7.04
N ARG A 119 -2.73 6.62 -8.27
CA ARG A 119 -3.73 6.65 -9.35
C ARG A 119 -4.49 5.34 -9.53
N GLU A 120 -3.77 4.22 -9.57
CA GLU A 120 -4.32 2.89 -9.85
C GLU A 120 -5.18 2.33 -8.71
N TYR A 121 -5.05 2.81 -7.48
CA TYR A 121 -5.72 2.22 -6.32
C TYR A 121 -7.13 2.77 -6.08
N ARG A 122 -7.96 1.97 -5.39
CA ARG A 122 -9.19 2.45 -4.74
C ARG A 122 -8.83 3.03 -3.38
N PHE A 123 -9.54 4.07 -2.96
CA PHE A 123 -9.35 4.71 -1.67
C PHE A 123 -10.46 4.28 -0.70
N LEU A 124 -10.07 3.92 0.52
CA LEU A 124 -10.96 3.44 1.59
C LEU A 124 -10.76 4.31 2.83
N ALA A 125 -11.84 4.71 3.50
CA ALA A 125 -11.76 5.14 4.88
C ALA A 125 -11.68 3.91 5.79
N VAL A 126 -10.65 3.86 6.63
CA VAL A 126 -10.46 2.83 7.68
C VAL A 126 -10.19 3.51 9.01
N VAL A 127 -10.39 2.82 10.12
CA VAL A 127 -9.94 3.27 11.44
C VAL A 127 -8.71 2.45 11.82
N PRO A 128 -7.48 3.01 11.77
CA PRO A 128 -6.30 2.35 12.31
C PRO A 128 -6.39 2.26 13.83
N GLU A 129 -5.69 1.30 14.40
CA GLU A 129 -5.51 1.17 15.85
C GLU A 129 -4.03 1.41 16.18
N SER A 130 -3.72 1.90 17.39
CA SER A 130 -2.35 1.87 17.90
C SER A 130 -1.85 0.44 18.06
N LEU A 131 -0.53 0.25 18.25
CA LEU A 131 0.04 -1.09 18.48
C LEU A 131 -0.52 -1.75 19.75
N ASP A 132 -0.79 -0.97 20.81
CA ASP A 132 -1.50 -1.43 22.02
C ASP A 132 -3.02 -1.58 21.83
N GLY A 133 -3.54 -1.34 20.62
CA GLY A 133 -4.89 -1.73 20.18
C GLY A 133 -6.01 -0.76 20.50
N LYS A 134 -5.72 0.54 20.63
CA LYS A 134 -6.75 1.58 20.77
C LYS A 134 -7.06 2.17 19.39
N PRO A 135 -8.34 2.22 18.95
CA PRO A 135 -8.70 2.84 17.68
C PRO A 135 -8.33 4.33 17.68
N PHE A 136 -7.85 4.84 16.55
CA PHE A 136 -7.59 6.26 16.36
C PHE A 136 -8.92 7.04 16.33
N PRO A 137 -8.95 8.30 16.80
CA PRO A 137 -10.19 9.08 16.92
C PRO A 137 -10.77 9.51 15.57
N ASN A 138 -9.95 9.55 14.52
CA ASN A 138 -10.33 9.92 13.16
C ASN A 138 -9.99 8.78 12.19
N PRO A 139 -10.79 8.55 11.14
CA PRO A 139 -10.41 7.63 10.05
C PRO A 139 -9.16 8.09 9.31
N ALA A 140 -8.48 7.15 8.67
CA ALA A 140 -7.39 7.39 7.74
C ALA A 140 -7.70 6.77 6.36
N VAL A 141 -7.09 7.31 5.31
CA VAL A 141 -7.25 6.82 3.94
C VAL A 141 -6.26 5.69 3.67
N LEU A 142 -6.79 4.53 3.31
CA LEU A 142 -6.03 3.36 2.87
C LEU A 142 -6.21 3.15 1.36
N CYS A 143 -5.11 2.98 0.64
CA CYS A 143 -5.13 2.48 -0.74
C CYS A 143 -5.36 0.97 -0.75
N ALA A 144 -6.21 0.49 -1.65
CA ALA A 144 -6.48 -0.94 -1.85
C ALA A 144 -6.62 -1.27 -3.34
N SER A 145 -6.37 -2.52 -3.73
CA SER A 145 -6.47 -2.96 -5.12
C SER A 145 -7.91 -2.89 -5.64
N TYR A 146 -8.10 -2.32 -6.83
CA TYR A 146 -9.24 -2.66 -7.69
C TYR A 146 -9.03 -4.06 -8.32
N THR A 147 -10.05 -4.60 -8.99
CA THR A 147 -9.79 -5.43 -10.18
C THR A 147 -9.55 -4.53 -11.39
N ASP A 148 -8.94 -5.06 -12.45
CA ASP A 148 -8.78 -4.33 -13.72
C ASP A 148 -10.12 -3.72 -14.20
N GLU A 149 -11.19 -4.50 -14.13
CA GLU A 149 -12.53 -4.12 -14.59
C GLU A 149 -13.11 -2.96 -13.76
N GLU A 150 -12.90 -2.97 -12.44
CA GLU A 150 -13.32 -1.87 -11.58
C GLU A 150 -12.50 -0.59 -11.82
N PHE A 151 -11.18 -0.71 -12.01
CA PHE A 151 -10.32 0.44 -12.31
C PHE A 151 -10.73 1.11 -13.63
N PHE A 152 -10.91 0.33 -14.70
CA PHE A 152 -11.36 0.86 -15.99
C PHE A 152 -12.82 1.35 -15.99
N LYS A 153 -13.66 0.88 -15.06
CA LYS A 153 -15.05 1.35 -14.90
C LYS A 153 -15.18 2.63 -14.07
N PHE A 154 -14.38 2.79 -13.01
CA PHE A 154 -14.59 3.82 -11.98
C PHE A 154 -13.49 4.87 -11.89
N ARG A 155 -12.27 4.59 -12.38
CA ARG A 155 -11.08 5.42 -12.12
C ARG A 155 -10.35 5.89 -13.38
N CYS A 156 -10.31 5.07 -14.43
CA CYS A 156 -9.52 5.32 -15.64
C CYS A 156 -10.33 5.96 -16.78
N THR A 157 -10.40 7.28 -16.81
CA THR A 157 -11.18 8.06 -17.80
C THR A 157 -10.68 7.99 -19.24
N GLU A 158 -9.44 7.53 -19.47
CA GLU A 158 -8.84 7.46 -20.81
C GLU A 158 -9.10 6.15 -21.57
N GLY A 159 -9.76 5.17 -20.92
CA GLY A 159 -10.05 3.86 -21.50
C GLY A 159 -8.92 2.84 -21.35
N ARG A 160 -9.23 1.56 -21.60
CA ARG A 160 -8.30 0.43 -21.39
C ARG A 160 -7.12 0.45 -22.35
N GLU A 161 -7.38 0.63 -23.64
CA GLU A 161 -6.38 0.57 -24.71
C GLU A 161 -5.30 1.65 -24.49
N LYS A 162 -5.73 2.91 -24.39
CA LYS A 162 -4.85 4.06 -24.16
C LYS A 162 -4.05 3.99 -22.86
N TYR A 163 -4.61 3.42 -21.80
CA TYR A 163 -3.86 3.19 -20.56
C TYR A 163 -2.71 2.17 -20.73
N PHE A 164 -2.86 1.18 -21.64
CA PHE A 164 -1.85 0.16 -21.91
C PHE A 164 -0.89 0.48 -23.07
N GLU A 165 -1.15 1.49 -23.91
CA GLU A 165 -0.20 1.99 -24.93
C GLU A 165 1.20 2.24 -24.34
N GLN A 166 1.26 2.92 -23.19
CA GLN A 166 2.50 3.20 -22.44
C GLN A 166 3.20 1.95 -21.86
N PHE A 167 2.64 0.75 -22.02
CA PHE A 167 3.18 -0.52 -21.51
C PHE A 167 3.30 -1.62 -22.59
N GLU A 168 3.06 -1.29 -23.86
CA GLU A 168 3.05 -2.26 -24.98
C GLU A 168 4.40 -2.98 -25.12
N GLU A 169 5.52 -2.25 -25.03
CA GLU A 169 6.90 -2.77 -25.04
C GLU A 169 7.10 -3.91 -24.00
N TYR A 170 6.47 -3.78 -22.84
CA TYR A 170 6.58 -4.71 -21.70
C TYR A 170 5.53 -5.82 -21.74
N LYS A 171 4.63 -5.83 -22.74
CA LYS A 171 3.54 -6.81 -22.93
C LYS A 171 2.62 -6.94 -21.70
N ILE A 172 2.35 -5.81 -21.06
CA ILE A 172 1.46 -5.72 -19.91
C ILE A 172 0.07 -5.33 -20.41
N HIS A 173 -0.89 -6.20 -20.17
CA HIS A 173 -2.29 -5.99 -20.52
C HIS A 173 -3.23 -6.20 -19.32
N LYS A 174 -2.67 -6.29 -18.10
CA LYS A 174 -3.37 -6.45 -16.82
C LYS A 174 -2.61 -5.74 -15.69
N ILE A 175 -3.30 -5.03 -14.78
CA ILE A 175 -2.68 -4.29 -13.67
C ILE A 175 -2.52 -5.18 -12.43
N TRP A 176 -3.60 -5.83 -11.98
CA TRP A 176 -3.53 -6.74 -10.83
C TRP A 176 -3.30 -8.17 -11.28
N ARG A 177 -2.05 -8.56 -11.19
CA ARG A 177 -1.53 -9.86 -11.60
C ARG A 177 -1.13 -10.59 -10.33
N ASP A 178 -1.78 -11.72 -10.04
CA ASP A 178 -1.38 -12.68 -9.00
C ASP A 178 -0.10 -13.44 -9.40
N ASP A 179 0.67 -12.81 -10.28
CA ASP A 179 1.25 -13.40 -11.46
C ASP A 179 2.53 -12.61 -11.78
N VAL A 180 3.23 -12.22 -10.70
CA VAL A 180 4.48 -11.48 -10.70
C VAL A 180 5.33 -11.83 -9.48
N LEU A 181 6.64 -11.66 -9.64
CA LEU A 181 7.52 -11.43 -8.50
C LEU A 181 7.62 -9.91 -8.27
N PRO A 182 7.77 -9.44 -7.03
CA PRO A 182 7.97 -8.03 -6.76
C PRO A 182 9.23 -7.51 -7.46
N CYS A 183 9.17 -6.25 -7.91
CA CYS A 183 10.38 -5.47 -8.23
C CYS A 183 11.35 -5.58 -7.05
N ARG A 184 12.57 -6.08 -7.30
CA ARG A 184 13.50 -6.49 -6.24
C ARG A 184 14.01 -5.29 -5.43
N VAL A 185 14.42 -4.22 -6.11
CA VAL A 185 14.69 -2.89 -5.51
C VAL A 185 13.51 -2.37 -4.67
N TYR A 186 12.27 -2.48 -5.17
CA TYR A 186 11.09 -2.00 -4.44
C TYR A 186 10.77 -2.86 -3.21
N LEU A 187 10.97 -4.18 -3.30
CA LEU A 187 10.85 -5.09 -2.16
C LEU A 187 11.91 -4.74 -1.10
N ARG A 188 13.18 -4.58 -1.50
CA ARG A 188 14.26 -4.14 -0.61
C ARG A 188 13.88 -2.86 0.12
N HIS A 189 13.44 -1.82 -0.60
CA HIS A 189 13.00 -0.56 -0.02
C HIS A 189 11.91 -0.77 1.04
N CYS A 190 10.85 -1.53 0.72
CA CYS A 190 9.78 -1.80 1.68
C CYS A 190 10.27 -2.59 2.92
N VAL A 191 11.21 -3.52 2.74
CA VAL A 191 11.81 -4.32 3.83
C VAL A 191 12.76 -3.48 4.70
N LEU A 192 13.55 -2.58 4.11
CA LEU A 192 14.40 -1.62 4.83
C LEU A 192 13.54 -0.61 5.61
N ALA A 193 12.48 -0.08 4.98
CA ALA A 193 11.51 0.80 5.61
C ALA A 193 10.83 0.13 6.82
N ALA A 194 10.36 -1.11 6.66
CA ALA A 194 9.80 -1.89 7.77
C ALA A 194 10.82 -2.14 8.88
N LYS A 195 12.10 -2.37 8.53
CA LYS A 195 13.20 -2.53 9.50
C LYS A 195 13.52 -1.24 10.26
N GLY A 196 13.37 -0.08 9.63
CA GLY A 196 13.53 1.23 10.28
C GLY A 196 12.56 1.46 11.45
N HIS A 197 11.43 0.76 11.46
CA HIS A 197 10.43 0.79 12.55
C HIS A 197 10.63 -0.27 13.64
N GLY A 198 11.72 -1.05 13.56
CA GLY A 198 12.05 -2.08 14.55
C GLY A 198 11.41 -3.44 14.30
N ASP A 199 11.77 -4.41 15.16
CA ASP A 199 11.57 -5.84 14.87
C ASP A 199 10.10 -6.27 14.78
N GLU A 200 9.17 -5.62 15.49
CA GLU A 200 7.73 -5.92 15.36
C GLU A 200 7.23 -5.65 13.94
N VAL A 201 7.53 -4.46 13.41
CA VAL A 201 7.11 -4.02 12.07
C VAL A 201 7.86 -4.79 10.99
N TYR A 202 9.14 -5.07 11.21
CA TYR A 202 9.97 -5.89 10.32
C TYR A 202 9.43 -7.31 10.17
N ASN A 203 9.17 -8.02 11.29
CA ASN A 203 8.64 -9.37 11.24
C ASN A 203 7.20 -9.39 10.69
N ASN A 204 6.35 -8.43 11.09
CA ASN A 204 5.02 -8.30 10.48
C ASN A 204 5.08 -8.04 8.97
N PHE A 205 6.09 -7.31 8.47
CA PHE A 205 6.29 -7.16 7.03
C PHE A 205 6.71 -8.48 6.37
N LEU A 206 7.64 -9.23 6.95
CA LEU A 206 8.12 -10.49 6.37
C LEU A 206 7.05 -11.60 6.36
N ASP A 207 6.19 -11.65 7.38
CA ASP A 207 5.21 -12.74 7.58
C ASP A 207 3.80 -12.42 7.07
N HIS A 208 3.36 -11.16 7.14
CA HIS A 208 2.02 -10.71 6.70
C HIS A 208 2.05 -9.94 5.37
N THR A 209 3.10 -10.18 4.56
CA THR A 209 3.19 -9.74 3.16
C THR A 209 3.48 -10.94 2.28
N PHE A 210 2.74 -11.05 1.17
CA PHE A 210 2.78 -12.22 0.28
C PHE A 210 3.13 -11.82 -1.15
N LEU A 211 3.65 -12.79 -1.91
CA LEU A 211 3.85 -12.67 -3.36
C LEU A 211 2.51 -12.63 -4.10
N GLY A 212 2.57 -12.53 -5.44
CA GLY A 212 1.41 -12.65 -6.32
C GLY A 212 0.59 -13.93 -6.08
N ASP A 213 1.24 -15.04 -5.68
CA ASP A 213 0.59 -16.33 -5.38
C ASP A 213 -0.33 -16.31 -4.14
N ARG A 214 -0.29 -15.22 -3.36
CA ARG A 214 -1.00 -14.99 -2.09
C ARG A 214 -0.81 -16.08 -1.03
N ARG A 215 0.24 -16.89 -1.16
CA ARG A 215 0.56 -18.06 -0.32
C ARG A 215 1.99 -18.01 0.22
N THR A 216 2.96 -17.66 -0.61
CA THR A 216 4.36 -17.49 -0.21
C THR A 216 4.53 -16.14 0.47
N THR A 217 4.95 -16.13 1.74
CA THR A 217 5.31 -14.90 2.47
C THR A 217 6.65 -14.35 1.98
N ILE A 218 6.97 -13.08 2.28
CA ILE A 218 8.29 -12.51 1.96
C ILE A 218 9.42 -13.25 2.70
N ARG A 219 9.18 -13.73 3.94
CA ARG A 219 10.13 -14.61 4.64
C ARG A 219 10.42 -15.88 3.84
N GLN A 220 9.37 -16.61 3.46
CA GLN A 220 9.48 -17.83 2.66
C GLN A 220 10.05 -17.60 1.27
N TYR A 221 9.91 -16.39 0.72
CA TYR A 221 10.55 -16.01 -0.54
C TYR A 221 12.05 -15.85 -0.38
N PHE A 222 12.52 -15.09 0.63
CA PHE A 222 13.95 -14.93 0.93
C PHE A 222 14.61 -16.25 1.34
N GLU A 223 13.92 -17.15 2.03
CA GLU A 223 14.40 -18.52 2.32
C GLU A 223 14.65 -19.34 1.05
N LYS A 224 13.86 -19.12 -0.02
CA LYS A 224 13.96 -19.85 -1.30
C LYS A 224 14.99 -19.23 -2.27
N VAL A 225 15.13 -17.90 -2.31
CA VAL A 225 15.99 -17.20 -3.30
C VAL A 225 17.23 -16.54 -2.72
N GLY A 226 17.40 -16.59 -1.40
CA GLY A 226 18.47 -15.89 -0.67
C GLY A 226 18.17 -14.40 -0.48
N THR A 227 19.02 -13.74 0.31
CA THR A 227 18.85 -12.33 0.71
C THR A 227 19.53 -11.33 -0.23
N ASN A 228 20.03 -11.75 -1.40
CA ASN A 228 20.75 -10.86 -2.34
C ASN A 228 19.90 -9.69 -2.87
N ILE A 229 18.57 -9.76 -2.72
CA ILE A 229 17.64 -8.64 -2.95
C ILE A 229 18.01 -7.43 -2.08
N MET A 230 18.55 -7.66 -0.88
CA MET A 230 18.93 -6.59 0.06
C MET A 230 20.20 -5.83 -0.35
N GLU A 231 20.90 -6.28 -1.39
CA GLU A 231 22.12 -5.67 -1.95
C GLU A 231 21.84 -4.78 -3.18
N GLU A 232 20.60 -4.76 -3.70
CA GLU A 232 20.25 -4.02 -4.91
C GLU A 232 19.93 -2.54 -4.66
N GLU A 233 20.71 -1.64 -5.26
CA GLU A 233 20.42 -0.21 -5.24
C GLU A 233 19.46 0.21 -6.38
N PRO A 234 18.57 1.20 -6.15
CA PRO A 234 17.82 1.84 -7.22
C PRO A 234 18.74 2.63 -8.17
N PRO A 235 18.29 2.91 -9.41
CA PRO A 235 18.94 3.93 -10.23
C PRO A 235 18.91 5.28 -9.51
N GLU A 236 19.92 6.12 -9.75
CA GLU A 236 20.11 7.39 -9.00
C GLU A 236 18.87 8.30 -9.02
N SER A 237 18.12 8.30 -10.13
CA SER A 237 16.84 9.03 -10.30
C SER A 237 15.71 8.60 -9.36
N LEU A 238 15.79 7.40 -8.77
CA LEU A 238 14.81 6.85 -7.82
C LEU A 238 15.37 6.74 -6.39
N LYS A 239 16.64 7.06 -6.17
CA LYS A 239 17.36 6.82 -4.90
C LYS A 239 16.73 7.50 -3.69
N THR A 240 16.30 8.75 -3.83
CA THR A 240 15.56 9.47 -2.77
C THR A 240 14.20 8.84 -2.44
N ARG A 241 13.62 8.04 -3.35
CA ARG A 241 12.30 7.41 -3.17
C ARG A 241 12.38 5.94 -2.76
N TYR A 242 13.42 5.22 -3.18
CA TYR A 242 13.57 3.76 -3.03
C TYR A 242 14.95 3.26 -2.54
N GLY A 243 15.79 4.13 -1.97
CA GLY A 243 17.09 3.72 -1.41
C GLY A 243 17.02 3.00 -0.05
N GLY A 244 15.85 3.04 0.61
CA GLY A 244 15.60 2.62 2.00
C GLY A 244 14.97 3.74 2.82
#